data_AF-A0A9P0LJ14-F1
#
_entry.id   AF-A0A9P0LJ14-F1
#
_cell.length_a   1.000
_cell.length_b   1.000
_cell.length_c   1.000
_cell.angle_alpha   90.00
_cell.angle_beta   90.00
_cell.angle_gamma   90.00
#
_symmetry.space_group_name_H-M   'P 1'
#
loop_
_entity.id
_entity.type
_entity.pdbx_description
1 polymer ?
#
loop_
_entity_poly.entity_id
_entity_poly.type
_entity_poly.pdbx_seq_one_letter_code
_entity_poly.pdbx_strand_id
1 'polypeptide(L)'
;MQNKSDRTNMTADKVSFTKQVNLQNEVKLAMAQVKQMARMQMEIESQFQQKSIITELIRHSLEKIGVSLPGGKRRLSRQILTEMNVAQLQVIANELHSEVETFNEALVGHLMERDDLHMEQDSMLVDLEDLTRYSSIVAATTDQVTI
;
A
#
# COMPACT_ATOMS: atom_id res chain seq x y z
N MET A 1 42.65 -40.31 6.02
CA MET A 1 41.19 -40.18 6.28
C MET A 1 40.67 -38.74 6.08
N GLN A 2 41.38 -37.89 5.32
CA GLN A 2 41.07 -36.45 5.19
C GLN A 2 39.99 -36.10 4.14
N ASN A 3 39.71 -36.99 3.17
CA ASN A 3 38.87 -36.68 2.00
C ASN A 3 37.35 -36.64 2.29
N LYS A 4 36.91 -37.06 3.48
CA LYS A 4 35.48 -37.04 3.86
C LYS A 4 35.05 -35.71 4.48
N SER A 5 35.97 -34.97 5.11
CA SER A 5 35.70 -33.70 5.79
C SER A 5 35.63 -32.51 4.83
N ASP A 6 36.44 -32.50 3.76
CA ASP A 6 36.40 -31.44 2.74
C ASP A 6 35.18 -31.55 1.82
N ARG A 7 34.74 -32.78 1.51
CA ARG A 7 33.51 -33.01 0.73
C ARG A 7 32.26 -32.55 1.45
N THR A 8 32.20 -32.66 2.79
CA THR A 8 31.05 -32.21 3.58
C THR A 8 30.98 -30.69 3.74
N ASN A 9 32.13 -29.99 3.83
CA ASN A 9 32.14 -28.52 3.86
C ASN A 9 31.81 -27.92 2.49
N MET A 10 32.33 -28.49 1.40
CA MET A 10 32.06 -28.01 0.03
C MET A 10 30.61 -28.28 -0.42
N THR A 11 29.93 -29.28 0.16
CA THR A 11 28.48 -29.47 -0.05
C THR A 11 27.63 -28.58 0.85
N ALA A 12 28.04 -28.31 2.08
CA ALA A 12 27.35 -27.38 2.99
C ALA A 12 27.33 -25.94 2.46
N ASP A 13 28.45 -25.43 1.94
CA ASP A 13 28.52 -24.09 1.34
C ASP A 13 27.69 -23.98 0.06
N LYS A 14 27.71 -25.02 -0.79
CA LYS A 14 26.87 -25.08 -2.00
C LYS A 14 25.38 -25.12 -1.66
N VAL A 15 24.99 -25.86 -0.61
CA VAL A 15 23.60 -25.96 -0.12
C VAL A 15 23.14 -24.65 0.54
N SER A 16 24.02 -23.96 1.26
CA SER A 16 23.73 -22.64 1.85
C SER A 16 23.56 -21.57 0.76
N PHE A 17 24.42 -21.58 -0.26
CA PHE A 17 24.32 -20.68 -1.41
C PHE A 17 23.05 -20.92 -2.24
N THR A 18 22.67 -22.17 -2.51
CA THR A 18 21.41 -22.47 -3.22
C THR A 18 20.19 -22.04 -2.40
N LYS A 19 20.23 -22.20 -1.09
CA LYS A 19 19.15 -21.73 -0.21
C LYS A 19 19.03 -20.20 -0.21
N GLN A 20 20.15 -19.48 -0.19
CA GLN A 20 20.21 -18.01 -0.30
C GLN A 20 19.62 -17.52 -1.62
N VAL A 21 20.01 -18.11 -2.75
CA VAL A 21 19.51 -17.76 -4.09
C VAL A 21 18.02 -18.04 -4.22
N ASN A 22 17.54 -19.15 -3.67
CA ASN A 22 16.12 -19.48 -3.69
C ASN A 22 15.30 -18.48 -2.86
N LEU A 23 15.78 -18.12 -1.66
CA LEU A 23 15.12 -17.11 -0.82
C LEU A 23 15.05 -15.75 -1.53
N GLN A 24 16.12 -15.33 -2.20
CA GLN A 24 16.16 -14.08 -2.97
C GLN A 24 15.17 -14.08 -4.14
N ASN A 25 15.07 -15.19 -4.86
CA ASN A 25 14.07 -15.33 -5.94
C ASN A 25 12.64 -15.28 -5.40
N GLU A 26 12.42 -15.87 -4.23
CA GLU A 26 11.12 -15.84 -3.53
C GLU A 26 10.76 -14.41 -3.10
N VAL A 27 11.70 -13.66 -2.51
CA VAL A 27 11.48 -12.24 -2.16
C VAL A 27 11.18 -11.39 -3.40
N LYS A 28 11.95 -11.53 -4.48
CA LYS A 28 11.71 -10.78 -5.72
C LYS A 28 10.35 -11.10 -6.32
N LEU A 29 9.96 -12.38 -6.33
CA LEU A 29 8.66 -12.81 -6.83
C LEU A 29 7.52 -12.27 -5.95
N ALA A 30 7.67 -12.34 -4.63
CA ALA A 30 6.70 -11.80 -3.68
C ALA A 30 6.55 -10.29 -3.87
N MET A 31 7.64 -9.53 -3.94
CA MET A 31 7.62 -8.07 -4.17
C MET A 31 6.94 -7.70 -5.50
N ALA A 32 7.12 -8.49 -6.56
CA ALA A 32 6.42 -8.28 -7.83
C ALA A 32 4.90 -8.50 -7.70
N GLN A 33 4.46 -9.39 -6.81
CA GLN A 33 3.05 -9.72 -6.57
C GLN A 33 2.38 -8.77 -5.57
N VAL A 34 3.13 -8.17 -4.63
CA VAL A 34 2.61 -7.27 -3.58
C VAL A 34 1.74 -6.15 -4.17
N LYS A 35 2.14 -5.54 -5.30
CA LYS A 35 1.35 -4.47 -5.95
C LYS A 35 -0.01 -4.95 -6.44
N GLN A 36 -0.09 -6.18 -6.95
CA GLN A 36 -1.34 -6.78 -7.39
C GLN A 36 -2.21 -7.17 -6.20
N MET A 37 -1.61 -7.74 -5.15
CA MET A 37 -2.31 -8.10 -3.93
C MET A 37 -2.91 -6.87 -3.23
N ALA A 38 -2.16 -5.76 -3.16
CA ALA A 38 -2.66 -4.49 -2.61
C ALA A 38 -3.85 -3.93 -3.40
N ARG A 39 -3.80 -4.00 -4.74
CA ARG A 39 -4.93 -3.60 -5.60
C ARG A 39 -6.16 -4.46 -5.37
N MET A 40 -5.98 -5.78 -5.30
CA MET A 40 -7.08 -6.71 -5.03
C MET A 40 -7.71 -6.42 -3.66
N GLN A 41 -6.90 -6.18 -2.64
CA GLN A 41 -7.37 -5.82 -1.30
C GLN A 41 -8.18 -4.51 -1.32
N MET A 42 -7.69 -3.49 -2.03
CA MET A 42 -8.40 -2.21 -2.16
C MET A 42 -9.75 -2.36 -2.92
N GLU A 43 -9.81 -3.21 -3.94
CA GLU A 43 -11.06 -3.52 -4.65
C GLU A 43 -12.06 -4.22 -3.72
N ILE A 44 -11.60 -5.17 -2.90
CA ILE A 44 -12.41 -5.86 -1.90
C ILE A 44 -12.99 -4.84 -0.91
N GLU A 45 -12.17 -3.97 -0.33
CA GLU A 45 -12.61 -2.93 0.59
C GLU A 45 -13.61 -1.96 -0.05
N SER A 46 -13.39 -1.60 -1.33
CA SER A 46 -14.33 -0.78 -2.09
C SER A 46 -15.69 -1.47 -2.30
N GLN A 47 -15.75 -2.80 -2.39
CA GLN A 47 -17.04 -3.52 -2.50
C GLN A 47 -17.77 -3.64 -1.17
N PHE A 48 -17.02 -3.76 -0.06
CA PHE A 48 -17.60 -3.82 1.28
C PHE A 48 -18.09 -2.46 1.81
N GLN A 49 -17.67 -1.34 1.20
CA GLN A 49 -18.22 0.00 1.42
C GLN A 49 -19.67 0.10 0.85
N GLN A 50 -20.64 -0.56 1.49
CA GLN A 50 -22.04 -0.59 1.02
C GLN A 50 -22.76 0.78 1.05
N LYS A 51 -22.21 1.78 1.75
CA LYS A 51 -22.73 3.16 1.78
C LYS A 51 -21.66 4.10 1.22
N SER A 52 -22.03 4.95 0.26
CA SER A 52 -21.08 5.93 -0.26
C SER A 52 -20.76 6.94 0.84
N ILE A 53 -19.47 7.15 1.08
CA ILE A 53 -18.93 8.15 2.00
C ILE A 53 -19.58 9.53 1.73
N ILE A 54 -19.73 9.91 0.47
CA ILE A 54 -20.39 11.17 0.06
C ILE A 54 -21.85 11.23 0.55
N THR A 55 -22.58 10.12 0.52
CA THR A 55 -23.96 10.06 1.00
C THR A 55 -24.06 10.14 2.53
N GLU A 56 -23.04 9.65 3.24
CA GLU A 56 -22.92 9.79 4.69
C GLU A 56 -22.67 11.24 5.08
N LEU A 57 -21.69 11.87 4.43
CA LEU A 57 -21.30 13.27 4.66
C LEU A 57 -22.46 14.24 4.42
N ILE A 58 -23.17 14.07 3.30
CA ILE A 58 -24.35 14.89 2.99
C ILE A 58 -25.43 14.70 4.06
N ARG A 59 -25.64 13.47 4.54
CA ARG A 59 -26.65 13.22 5.58
C ARG A 59 -26.27 13.87 6.90
N HIS A 60 -25.02 13.71 7.33
CA HIS A 60 -24.49 14.36 8.53
C HIS A 60 -24.61 15.89 8.45
N SER A 61 -24.25 16.48 7.30
CA SER A 61 -24.38 17.93 7.07
C SER A 61 -25.83 18.42 7.16
N LEU A 62 -26.78 17.61 6.68
CA LEU A 62 -28.21 17.92 6.73
C LEU A 62 -28.80 17.76 8.14
N GLU A 63 -28.35 16.76 8.89
CA GLU A 63 -28.76 16.54 10.28
C GLU A 63 -28.44 17.74 11.17
N LYS A 64 -27.31 18.44 10.91
CA LYS A 64 -26.94 19.68 11.63
C LYS A 64 -27.95 20.83 11.49
N ILE A 65 -28.72 20.85 10.40
CA ILE A 65 -29.76 21.87 10.18
C ILE A 65 -31.18 21.33 10.41
N GLY A 66 -31.32 20.12 10.96
CA GLY A 66 -32.60 19.49 11.26
C GLY A 66 -33.35 18.95 10.03
N VAL A 67 -32.67 18.76 8.90
CA VAL A 67 -33.25 18.20 7.68
C VAL A 67 -32.78 16.77 7.52
N SER A 68 -33.71 15.83 7.27
CA SER A 68 -33.36 14.44 6.99
C SER A 68 -33.49 14.13 5.50
N LEU A 69 -32.50 13.42 4.97
CA LEU A 69 -32.55 12.95 3.59
C LEU A 69 -33.48 11.71 3.52
N PRO A 70 -34.51 11.69 2.66
CA PRO A 70 -35.42 10.55 2.55
C PRO A 70 -34.67 9.25 2.28
N GLY A 71 -35.01 8.19 3.02
CA GLY A 71 -34.38 6.88 2.89
C GLY A 71 -34.33 6.42 1.42
N GLY A 72 -33.12 6.14 0.93
CA GLY A 72 -32.87 5.72 -0.46
C GLY A 72 -32.41 6.83 -1.41
N LYS A 73 -32.49 8.12 -1.03
CA LYS A 73 -31.91 9.20 -1.84
C LYS A 73 -30.42 9.33 -1.54
N ARG A 74 -29.60 9.11 -2.57
CA ARG A 74 -28.13 9.23 -2.48
C ARG A 74 -27.61 10.66 -2.67
N ARG A 75 -28.49 11.58 -3.10
CA ARG A 75 -28.12 12.93 -3.55
C ARG A 75 -29.17 13.97 -3.10
N LEU A 76 -28.70 15.19 -2.88
CA LEU A 76 -29.54 16.38 -2.69
C LEU A 76 -30.38 16.65 -3.94
N SER A 77 -31.70 16.78 -3.77
CA SER A 77 -32.57 17.24 -4.85
C SER A 77 -32.61 18.77 -4.89
N ARG A 78 -32.86 19.35 -6.08
CA ARG A 78 -33.07 20.80 -6.22
C ARG A 78 -34.18 21.31 -5.29
N GLN A 79 -35.26 20.55 -5.15
CA GLN A 79 -36.38 20.90 -4.26
C GLN A 79 -35.92 21.12 -2.82
N ILE A 80 -35.15 20.17 -2.26
CA ILE A 80 -34.63 20.27 -0.89
C ILE A 80 -33.74 21.50 -0.71
N LEU A 81 -32.93 21.83 -1.71
CA LEU A 81 -32.05 23.01 -1.66
C LEU A 81 -32.82 24.33 -1.76
N THR A 82 -33.90 24.39 -2.55
CA THR A 82 -34.72 25.60 -2.71
C THR A 82 -35.60 25.88 -1.49
N GLU A 83 -35.97 24.84 -0.73
CA GLU A 83 -36.74 24.97 0.51
C GLU A 83 -35.90 25.49 1.69
N MET A 84 -34.56 25.45 1.59
CA MET A 84 -33.65 25.93 2.62
C MET A 84 -33.42 27.44 2.51
N ASN A 85 -33.29 28.09 3.67
CA ASN A 85 -32.87 29.48 3.73
C ASN A 85 -31.35 29.61 3.50
N VAL A 86 -30.90 30.84 3.20
CA VAL A 86 -29.48 31.13 2.91
C VAL A 86 -28.57 30.74 4.07
N ALA A 87 -29.00 30.92 5.33
CA ALA A 87 -28.19 30.55 6.50
C ALA A 87 -28.01 29.02 6.62
N GLN A 88 -29.04 28.24 6.34
CA GLN A 88 -28.98 26.77 6.33
C GLN A 88 -28.05 26.27 5.22
N LEU A 89 -28.16 26.85 4.02
CA LEU A 89 -27.26 26.54 2.92
C LEU A 89 -25.80 26.90 3.25
N GLN A 90 -25.57 28.02 3.95
CA GLN A 90 -24.25 28.44 4.40
C GLN A 90 -23.64 27.43 5.40
N VAL A 91 -24.44 26.93 6.35
CA VAL A 91 -23.99 25.92 7.31
C VAL A 91 -23.56 24.63 6.60
N ILE A 92 -24.37 24.14 5.65
CA ILE A 92 -24.02 22.96 4.86
C ILE A 92 -22.75 23.22 4.03
N ALA A 93 -22.66 24.37 3.37
CA ALA A 93 -21.52 24.71 2.53
C ALA A 93 -20.21 24.76 3.35
N ASN A 94 -20.26 25.35 4.54
CA ASN A 94 -19.11 25.41 5.45
C ASN A 94 -18.71 24.02 5.96
N GLU A 95 -19.68 23.19 6.31
CA GLU A 95 -19.41 21.80 6.74
C GLU A 95 -18.73 21.01 5.63
N LEU A 96 -19.28 21.05 4.41
CA LEU A 96 -18.69 20.37 3.26
C LEU A 96 -17.29 20.91 2.94
N HIS A 97 -17.05 22.20 3.14
CA HIS A 97 -15.72 22.77 2.97
C HIS A 97 -14.73 22.20 3.99
N SER A 98 -15.12 22.14 5.26
CA SER A 98 -14.30 21.55 6.34
C SER A 98 -14.01 20.06 6.10
N GLU A 99 -14.98 19.30 5.60
CA GLU A 99 -14.80 17.90 5.24
C GLU A 99 -13.82 17.74 4.06
N VAL A 100 -13.91 18.61 3.04
CA VAL A 100 -12.95 18.62 1.93
C VAL A 100 -11.54 18.93 2.41
N GLU A 101 -11.37 19.90 3.31
CA GLU A 101 -10.08 20.20 3.93
C GLU A 101 -9.53 19.00 4.70
N THR A 102 -10.36 18.36 5.52
CA THR A 102 -9.98 17.16 6.29
C THR A 102 -9.54 16.01 5.37
N PHE A 103 -10.27 15.75 4.27
CA PHE A 103 -9.86 14.72 3.31
C PHE A 103 -8.58 15.06 2.57
N ASN A 104 -8.36 16.35 2.24
CA ASN A 104 -7.14 16.78 1.60
C ASN A 104 -5.93 16.57 2.52
N GLU A 105 -6.05 16.93 3.81
CA GLU A 105 -5.01 16.67 4.81
C GLU A 105 -4.71 15.17 4.95
N ALA A 106 -5.75 14.34 5.07
CA ALA A 106 -5.60 12.88 5.13
C ALA A 106 -4.95 12.32 3.86
N LEU A 107 -5.35 12.80 2.68
CA LEU A 107 -4.74 12.40 1.41
C LEU A 107 -3.26 12.76 1.34
N VAL A 108 -2.89 13.97 1.75
CA VAL A 108 -1.48 14.37 1.83
C VAL A 108 -0.71 13.46 2.77
N GLY A 109 -1.27 13.13 3.94
CA GLY A 109 -0.67 12.17 4.87
C GLY A 109 -0.42 10.79 4.23
N HIS A 110 -1.42 10.24 3.56
CA HIS A 110 -1.28 8.95 2.85
C HIS A 110 -0.28 9.01 1.68
N LEU A 111 -0.15 10.15 1.00
CA LEU A 111 0.85 10.33 -0.05
C LEU A 111 2.26 10.37 0.53
N MET A 112 2.46 11.02 1.67
CA MET A 112 3.75 11.02 2.38
C MET A 112 4.13 9.62 2.84
N GLU A 113 3.20 8.90 3.48
CA GLU A 113 3.43 7.50 3.91
C GLU A 113 3.78 6.59 2.72
N ARG A 114 3.08 6.76 1.59
CA ARG A 114 3.40 6.04 0.35
C ARG A 114 4.82 6.34 -0.12
N ASP A 115 5.24 7.60 -0.08
CA ASP A 115 6.58 8.00 -0.53
C ASP A 115 7.67 7.46 0.43
N ASP A 116 7.42 7.45 1.75
CA ASP A 116 8.30 6.83 2.74
C ASP A 116 8.46 5.32 2.51
N LEU A 117 7.35 4.61 2.26
CA LEU A 117 7.37 3.18 1.95
C LEU A 117 8.09 2.90 0.62
N HIS A 118 7.95 3.77 -0.37
CA HIS A 118 8.72 3.67 -1.61
C HIS A 118 10.21 3.86 -1.39
N MET A 119 10.61 4.82 -0.54
CA MET A 119 12.02 5.00 -0.18
C MET A 119 12.59 3.78 0.55
N GLU A 120 11.83 3.18 1.49
CA GLU A 120 12.25 1.95 2.18
C GLU A 120 12.39 0.78 1.20
N GLN A 121 11.43 0.63 0.28
CA GLN A 121 11.49 -0.38 -0.79
C GLN A 121 12.74 -0.20 -1.67
N ASP A 122 13.03 1.03 -2.10
CA ASP A 122 14.19 1.32 -2.95
C ASP A 122 15.50 1.01 -2.21
N SER A 123 15.60 1.33 -0.91
CA SER A 123 16.73 0.94 -0.08
C SER A 123 16.90 -0.58 -0.02
N MET A 124 15.80 -1.31 0.19
CA MET A 124 15.82 -2.78 0.24
C MET A 124 16.24 -3.39 -1.10
N LEU A 125 15.83 -2.80 -2.23
CA LEU A 125 16.24 -3.26 -3.55
C LEU A 125 17.74 -3.08 -3.79
N VAL A 126 18.32 -1.97 -3.31
CA VAL A 126 19.78 -1.75 -3.35
C VAL A 126 20.51 -2.79 -2.50
N ASP A 127 20.07 -3.05 -1.27
CA ASP A 127 20.67 -4.08 -0.41
C ASP A 127 20.63 -5.47 -1.07
N LEU A 128 19.52 -5.81 -1.74
CA LEU A 128 19.39 -7.05 -2.51
C LEU A 128 20.33 -7.10 -3.71
N GLU A 129 20.55 -5.97 -4.40
CA GLU A 129 21.51 -5.88 -5.51
C GLU A 129 22.95 -6.07 -5.02
N ASP A 130 23.33 -5.41 -3.93
CA ASP A 130 24.65 -5.55 -3.32
C ASP A 130 24.92 -6.97 -2.83
N LEU A 131 23.94 -7.61 -2.19
CA LEU A 131 24.02 -9.02 -1.81
C LEU A 131 24.20 -9.92 -3.04
N THR A 132 23.48 -9.66 -4.13
CA THR A 132 23.60 -10.40 -5.39
C THR A 132 25.00 -10.22 -6.00
N ARG A 133 25.51 -8.98 -5.98
CA ARG A 133 26.83 -8.65 -6.50
C ARG A 133 27.94 -9.29 -5.68
N TYR A 134 27.85 -9.24 -4.35
CA TYR A 134 28.82 -9.88 -3.46
C TYR A 134 28.83 -11.40 -3.67
N SER A 135 27.66 -12.04 -3.67
CA SER A 135 27.55 -13.48 -3.92
C SER A 135 28.11 -13.90 -5.28
N SER A 136 27.89 -13.11 -6.34
CA SER A 136 28.46 -13.40 -7.67
C SER A 136 29.98 -13.22 -7.73
N ILE A 137 30.53 -12.19 -7.08
CA ILE A 137 31.98 -11.99 -6.96
C ILE A 137 32.63 -13.15 -6.20
N VAL A 138 32.06 -13.52 -5.04
CA VAL A 138 32.57 -14.64 -4.22
C VAL A 138 32.56 -15.96 -4.99
N ALA A 139 31.49 -16.23 -5.76
CA ALA A 139 31.43 -17.40 -6.64
C ALA A 139 32.54 -17.37 -7.71
N ALA A 140 32.74 -16.24 -8.39
CA ALA A 140 33.77 -16.08 -9.41
C ALA A 140 35.21 -16.24 -8.85
N THR A 141 35.47 -15.76 -7.62
CA THR A 141 36.77 -15.97 -6.96
C THR A 141 36.98 -17.40 -6.46
N THR A 142 35.92 -18.10 -6.07
CA THR A 142 36.00 -19.51 -5.63
C THR A 142 36.35 -20.43 -6.80
N ASP A 143 35.82 -20.13 -7.99
CA ASP A 143 36.16 -20.87 -9.22
C ASP A 143 37.60 -20.60 -9.70
N GLN A 144 38.22 -19.46 -9.37
CA GLN A 144 39.63 -19.18 -9.71
C GLN A 144 40.65 -19.79 -8.74
N VAL A 145 40.26 -20.19 -7.53
CA VAL A 145 41.16 -20.83 -6.53
C VAL A 145 41.16 -22.37 -6.64
N THR A 146 40.33 -22.93 -7.52
CA THR A 146 40.17 -24.40 -7.69
C THR A 146 40.94 -24.96 -8.91
N ILE A 147 41.81 -24.18 -9.56
CA ILE A 147 42.72 -24.67 -10.62
C ILE A 147 44.13 -24.85 -10.08
#